data_AF-A0AAV2B3B6-F1
#
_entry.id   AF-A0AAV2B3B6-F1
#
_cell.length_a   1.000
_cell.length_b   1.000
_cell.length_c   1.000
_cell.angle_alpha   90.00
_cell.angle_beta   90.00
_cell.angle_gamma   90.00
#
_symmetry.space_group_name_H-M   'P 1'
#
loop_
_entity.id
_entity.type
_entity.pdbx_description
1 polymer ?
#
loop_
_entity_poly.entity_id
_entity_poly.type
_entity_poly.pdbx_seq_one_letter_code
_entity_poly.pdbx_strand_id
1 'polypeptide(L)'
;AEFNKAALGNLHHTFEVQIIEEADELFYLLKSMCGVEMQTYSNYLDSYVVIAGESHAWYLNVFAQYQDDLKENDTSVEMMCDILMKIIKIFLKNQIILDDIFTRAWNVSYSKITFNELDAVINDTIKPIIQHLMVVMRDPDRKRIIKESLQLLQLYHNVRNLVQYVLNDLPSERAVLSMDEYSSWFGEELILEWFLLCDMYTKPFIKRAVVADNMERLNNNIPHGTSVPDVVSIIDEMVIDVWTKLTWEEQFYTHAALLDAVRTCVMDYVQAVYDKLVTEDFYGAKKNLGINEKLCVAMSDTYAVFEHLYTTKNKIKGILRVAESKYGFTIMDPMASIGNQMQIEISAIYLIILDEIKKIFQKFIKRVLRGTLDIFMSSSTIIAEACAYIEKVLEILYLNLKAESFYIVLRHIWILTISSVKRGLGYYKRCSFLIFRRKTAFVAALQTLTQLQEIFYCDGHGLSYQELRNPIFEELKQKIELKLKIQDKTLLQKAYLCV
;
A
#
# COMPACT_ATOMS: atom_id res chain seq x y z
N ALA A 1 -31.00 43.79 -32.09
CA ALA A 1 -29.79 44.02 -31.27
C ALA A 1 -30.17 44.32 -29.82
N GLU A 2 -30.89 45.40 -29.51
CA GLU A 2 -31.29 45.74 -28.12
C GLU A 2 -32.17 44.69 -27.43
N PHE A 3 -33.17 44.14 -28.15
CA PHE A 3 -34.02 43.06 -27.61
C PHE A 3 -33.21 41.82 -27.21
N ASN A 4 -32.26 41.41 -28.05
CA ASN A 4 -31.42 40.24 -27.79
C ASN A 4 -30.43 40.51 -26.64
N LYS A 5 -29.89 41.74 -26.53
CA LYS A 5 -29.06 42.15 -25.38
C LYS A 5 -29.87 42.16 -24.07
N ALA A 6 -31.15 42.56 -24.10
CA ALA A 6 -32.02 42.52 -22.93
C ALA A 6 -32.34 41.07 -22.48
N ALA A 7 -32.49 40.14 -23.42
CA ALA A 7 -32.65 38.71 -23.14
C ALA A 7 -31.38 38.11 -22.52
N LEU A 8 -30.19 38.44 -23.04
CA LEU A 8 -28.91 38.02 -22.45
C LEU A 8 -28.66 38.66 -21.08
N GLY A 9 -29.09 39.90 -20.86
CA GLY A 9 -29.01 40.57 -19.57
C GLY A 9 -29.93 39.98 -18.49
N ASN A 10 -30.74 38.98 -18.83
CA ASN A 10 -31.53 38.16 -17.91
C ASN A 10 -31.43 36.68 -18.28
N LEU A 11 -30.28 36.22 -18.77
CA LEU A 11 -30.10 34.89 -19.35
C LEU A 11 -30.62 33.77 -18.43
N HIS A 12 -30.20 33.74 -17.16
CA HIS A 12 -30.57 32.66 -16.26
C HIS A 12 -32.00 32.79 -15.72
N HIS A 13 -32.62 33.96 -15.84
CA HIS A 13 -34.03 34.14 -15.50
C HIS A 13 -34.96 33.80 -16.67
N THR A 14 -34.48 34.03 -17.89
CA THR A 14 -35.25 33.83 -19.13
C THR A 14 -35.16 32.38 -19.61
N PHE A 15 -34.03 31.72 -19.37
CA PHE A 15 -33.74 30.37 -19.82
C PHE A 15 -33.31 29.50 -18.64
N GLU A 16 -34.21 28.67 -18.15
CA GLU A 16 -33.90 27.54 -17.28
C GLU A 16 -33.28 26.43 -18.13
N VAL A 17 -31.97 26.55 -18.39
CA VAL A 17 -31.21 25.66 -19.29
C VAL A 17 -31.20 24.17 -18.91
N GLN A 18 -31.82 23.80 -17.79
CA GLN A 18 -32.08 22.41 -17.43
C GLN A 18 -33.27 21.81 -18.19
N ILE A 19 -34.12 22.66 -18.75
CA ILE A 19 -35.25 22.33 -19.63
C ILE A 19 -34.74 22.34 -21.07
N ILE A 20 -34.93 21.23 -21.79
CA ILE A 20 -34.36 21.02 -23.13
C ILE A 20 -34.86 22.09 -24.10
N GLU A 21 -36.16 22.40 -24.04
CA GLU A 21 -36.80 23.39 -24.90
C GLU A 21 -36.18 24.78 -24.72
N GLU A 22 -35.96 25.20 -23.48
CA GLU A 22 -35.38 26.52 -23.16
C GLU A 22 -33.88 26.59 -23.50
N ALA A 23 -33.16 25.48 -23.35
CA ALA A 23 -31.78 25.36 -23.81
C ALA A 23 -31.67 25.48 -25.34
N ASP A 24 -32.61 24.89 -26.08
CA ASP A 24 -32.69 25.01 -27.54
C ASP A 24 -33.05 26.44 -27.95
N GLU A 25 -33.98 27.10 -27.26
CA GLU A 25 -34.32 28.51 -27.49
C GLU A 25 -33.10 29.42 -27.30
N LEU A 26 -32.34 29.22 -26.21
CA LEU A 26 -31.10 29.95 -25.98
C LEU A 26 -30.07 29.69 -27.11
N PHE A 27 -29.94 28.44 -27.55
CA PHE A 27 -29.06 28.08 -28.67
C PHE A 27 -29.43 28.84 -29.95
N TYR A 28 -30.71 28.86 -30.32
CA TYR A 28 -31.17 29.58 -31.52
C TYR A 28 -31.02 31.09 -31.38
N LEU A 29 -31.27 31.65 -30.19
CA LEU A 29 -31.03 33.07 -29.90
C LEU A 29 -29.56 33.42 -30.13
N LEU A 30 -28.64 32.70 -29.50
CA LEU A 30 -27.19 32.92 -29.63
C LEU A 30 -26.71 32.76 -31.08
N LYS A 31 -27.22 31.75 -31.80
CA LYS A 31 -26.87 31.55 -33.21
C LYS A 31 -27.36 32.69 -34.10
N SER A 32 -28.55 33.23 -33.82
CA SER A 32 -29.07 34.41 -34.52
C SER A 32 -28.23 35.66 -34.23
N MET A 33 -27.77 35.82 -32.98
CA MET A 33 -26.90 36.92 -32.58
C MET A 33 -25.53 36.82 -33.24
N CYS A 34 -24.92 35.64 -33.24
CA CYS A 34 -23.66 35.37 -33.93
C CYS A 34 -23.72 35.82 -35.40
N GLY A 35 -24.80 35.49 -36.12
CA GLY A 35 -25.01 35.89 -37.51
C GLY A 35 -25.13 37.41 -37.71
N VAL A 36 -25.69 38.13 -36.73
CA VAL A 36 -25.85 39.60 -36.77
C VAL A 36 -24.56 40.32 -36.33
N GLU A 37 -23.88 39.80 -35.33
CA GLU A 37 -22.70 40.44 -34.72
C GLU A 37 -21.40 40.19 -35.49
N MET A 38 -21.30 39.11 -36.28
CA MET A 38 -20.18 38.92 -37.22
C MET A 38 -20.03 40.08 -38.24
N GLN A 39 -21.04 40.92 -38.40
CA GLN A 39 -20.99 42.10 -39.27
C GLN A 39 -20.32 43.32 -38.61
N THR A 40 -20.14 43.32 -37.27
CA THR A 40 -19.62 44.47 -36.50
C THR A 40 -18.89 44.00 -35.23
N TYR A 41 -17.55 43.96 -35.27
CA TYR A 41 -16.67 43.50 -34.17
C TYR A 41 -16.93 44.17 -32.80
N SER A 42 -17.40 45.42 -32.76
CA SER A 42 -17.65 46.14 -31.50
C SER A 42 -18.82 45.58 -30.68
N ASN A 43 -19.80 44.96 -31.32
CA ASN A 43 -21.02 44.47 -30.64
C ASN A 43 -20.76 43.19 -29.82
N TYR A 44 -19.74 42.42 -30.18
CA TYR A 44 -19.39 41.16 -29.54
C TYR A 44 -18.86 41.37 -28.11
N LEU A 45 -18.02 42.39 -27.92
CA LEU A 45 -17.43 42.72 -26.62
C LEU A 45 -18.49 43.21 -25.63
N ASP A 46 -19.44 44.01 -26.10
CA ASP A 46 -20.56 44.48 -25.26
C ASP A 46 -21.43 43.31 -24.78
N SER A 47 -21.74 42.35 -25.66
CA SER A 47 -22.55 41.19 -25.31
C SER A 47 -21.83 40.31 -24.28
N TYR A 48 -20.50 40.22 -24.33
CA TYR A 48 -19.70 39.50 -23.33
C TYR A 48 -19.77 40.17 -21.96
N VAL A 49 -19.66 41.50 -21.92
CA VAL A 49 -19.79 42.27 -20.67
C VAL A 49 -21.18 42.11 -20.06
N VAL A 50 -22.24 42.12 -20.89
CA VAL A 50 -23.62 41.90 -20.42
C VAL A 50 -23.77 40.51 -19.79
N ILE A 51 -23.24 39.47 -20.45
CA ILE A 51 -23.32 38.09 -19.95
C ILE A 51 -22.49 37.91 -18.68
N ALA A 52 -21.29 38.48 -18.64
CA ALA A 52 -20.45 38.46 -17.44
C ALA A 52 -21.19 39.13 -16.26
N GLY A 53 -21.70 40.35 -16.44
CA GLY A 53 -22.44 41.06 -15.39
C GLY A 53 -23.70 40.32 -14.91
N GLU A 54 -24.47 39.73 -15.83
CA GLU A 54 -25.65 38.93 -15.48
C GLU A 54 -25.27 37.63 -14.76
N SER A 55 -24.19 36.97 -15.20
CA SER A 55 -23.68 35.75 -14.54
C SER A 55 -23.24 36.02 -13.10
N HIS A 56 -22.58 37.16 -12.85
CA HIS A 56 -22.19 37.59 -11.51
C HIS A 56 -23.42 37.72 -10.60
N ALA A 57 -24.46 38.41 -11.08
CA ALA A 57 -25.71 38.57 -10.34
C ALA A 57 -26.41 37.22 -10.11
N TRP A 58 -26.37 36.32 -11.09
CA TRP A 58 -26.93 34.97 -10.95
C TRP A 58 -26.20 34.14 -9.89
N TYR A 59 -24.86 34.10 -9.90
CA TYR A 59 -24.09 33.37 -8.89
C TYR A 59 -24.41 33.88 -7.47
N LEU A 60 -24.47 35.20 -7.28
CA LEU A 60 -24.85 35.80 -6.00
C LEU A 60 -26.30 35.46 -5.61
N ASN A 61 -27.24 35.44 -6.57
CA ASN A 61 -28.63 35.09 -6.30
C ASN A 61 -28.78 33.62 -5.90
N VAL A 62 -28.07 32.70 -6.57
CA VAL A 62 -28.03 31.29 -6.16
C VAL A 62 -27.49 31.17 -4.74
N PHE A 63 -26.42 31.91 -4.41
CA PHE A 63 -25.89 31.92 -3.05
C PHE A 63 -26.92 32.47 -2.04
N ALA A 64 -27.57 33.59 -2.36
CA ALA A 64 -28.58 34.23 -1.51
C ALA A 64 -29.75 33.32 -1.15
N GLN A 65 -30.16 32.41 -2.05
CA GLN A 65 -31.21 31.41 -1.79
C GLN A 65 -30.86 30.44 -0.65
N TYR A 66 -29.57 30.27 -0.35
CA TYR A 66 -29.08 29.43 0.73
C TYR A 66 -28.44 30.24 1.87
N GLN A 67 -28.44 31.58 1.79
CA GLN A 67 -27.76 32.44 2.75
C GLN A 67 -28.48 32.49 4.10
N ASP A 68 -29.81 32.37 4.13
CA ASP A 68 -30.56 32.30 5.41
C ASP A 68 -30.16 31.07 6.25
N ASP A 69 -29.66 30.03 5.58
CA ASP A 69 -29.13 28.81 6.18
C ASP A 69 -27.63 28.91 6.53
N LEU A 70 -26.93 29.99 6.14
CA LEU A 70 -25.49 30.18 6.38
C LEU A 70 -25.25 31.46 7.20
N LYS A 71 -25.11 31.34 8.51
CA LYS A 71 -24.66 32.45 9.37
C LYS A 71 -23.15 32.41 9.52
N GLU A 72 -22.54 33.59 9.54
CA GLU A 72 -21.09 33.79 9.68
C GLU A 72 -20.49 33.16 10.96
N ASN A 73 -21.33 32.92 11.97
CA ASN A 73 -20.95 32.30 13.24
C ASN A 73 -21.42 30.85 13.38
N ASP A 74 -21.92 30.23 12.32
CA ASP A 74 -22.36 28.84 12.39
C ASP A 74 -21.16 27.92 12.65
N THR A 75 -21.37 26.97 13.55
CA THR A 75 -20.35 25.98 13.94
C THR A 75 -20.66 24.59 13.39
N SER A 76 -21.80 24.43 12.71
CA SER A 76 -22.21 23.16 12.11
C SER A 76 -21.48 22.89 10.80
N VAL A 77 -20.36 22.16 10.88
CA VAL A 77 -19.57 21.76 9.71
C VAL A 77 -20.39 20.97 8.71
N GLU A 78 -21.22 20.04 9.18
CA GLU A 78 -22.09 19.22 8.33
C GLU A 78 -23.03 20.06 7.47
N MET A 79 -23.77 20.99 8.10
CA MET A 79 -24.75 21.83 7.42
C MET A 79 -24.08 22.74 6.38
N MET A 80 -22.98 23.40 6.77
CA MET A 80 -22.23 24.29 5.89
C MET A 80 -21.63 23.54 4.69
N CYS A 81 -21.06 22.35 4.91
CA CYS A 81 -20.55 21.52 3.81
C CYS A 81 -21.67 21.13 2.85
N ASP A 82 -22.83 20.70 3.35
CA ASP A 82 -23.95 20.27 2.51
C ASP A 82 -24.49 21.41 1.65
N ILE A 83 -24.58 22.62 2.20
CA ILE A 83 -25.01 23.81 1.46
C ILE A 83 -23.99 24.18 0.39
N LEU A 84 -22.70 24.30 0.75
CA LEU A 84 -21.65 24.64 -0.22
C LEU A 84 -21.58 23.62 -1.35
N MET A 85 -21.67 22.32 -1.03
CA MET A 85 -21.69 21.26 -2.05
C MET A 85 -22.88 21.38 -3.00
N LYS A 86 -24.07 21.79 -2.52
CA LYS A 86 -25.23 22.05 -3.39
C LYS A 86 -24.96 23.22 -4.33
N ILE A 87 -24.48 24.33 -3.80
CA ILE A 87 -24.16 25.54 -4.59
C ILE A 87 -23.12 25.22 -5.66
N ILE A 88 -22.01 24.57 -5.30
CA ILE A 88 -20.93 24.20 -6.23
C ILE A 88 -21.44 23.26 -7.33
N LYS A 89 -22.32 22.30 -7.00
CA LYS A 89 -22.93 21.40 -7.99
C LYS A 89 -23.85 22.16 -8.95
N ILE A 90 -24.60 23.15 -8.47
CA ILE A 90 -25.43 24.02 -9.32
C ILE A 90 -24.54 24.82 -10.28
N PHE A 91 -23.44 25.39 -9.78
CA PHE A 91 -22.48 26.12 -10.62
C PHE A 91 -21.87 25.22 -11.69
N LEU A 92 -21.35 24.06 -11.30
CA LEU A 92 -20.72 23.11 -12.23
C LEU A 92 -21.72 22.62 -13.29
N LYS A 93 -22.93 22.23 -12.89
CA LYS A 93 -23.96 21.75 -13.83
C LYS A 93 -24.32 22.83 -14.85
N ASN A 94 -24.51 24.08 -14.42
CA ASN A 94 -24.81 25.18 -15.33
C ASN A 94 -23.64 25.49 -16.26
N GLN A 95 -22.41 25.50 -15.75
CA GLN A 95 -21.21 25.69 -16.57
C GLN A 95 -21.12 24.63 -17.68
N ILE A 96 -21.35 23.36 -17.37
CA ILE A 96 -21.33 22.27 -18.36
C ILE A 96 -22.36 22.49 -19.47
N ILE A 97 -23.61 22.78 -19.10
CA ILE A 97 -24.70 22.93 -20.08
C ILE A 97 -24.49 24.18 -20.93
N LEU A 98 -24.14 25.31 -20.31
CA LEU A 98 -23.95 26.57 -21.00
C LEU A 98 -22.72 26.53 -21.90
N ASP A 99 -21.62 25.88 -21.49
CA ASP A 99 -20.45 25.71 -22.34
C ASP A 99 -20.76 24.94 -23.62
N ASP A 100 -21.54 23.86 -23.55
CA ASP A 100 -21.99 23.14 -24.74
C ASP A 100 -22.81 24.05 -25.67
N ILE A 101 -23.80 24.76 -25.13
CA ILE A 101 -24.66 25.66 -25.91
C ILE A 101 -23.85 26.78 -26.57
N PHE A 102 -23.03 27.48 -25.79
CA PHE A 102 -22.23 28.62 -26.25
C PHE A 102 -21.17 28.19 -27.25
N THR A 103 -20.51 27.05 -27.02
CA THR A 103 -19.50 26.52 -27.96
C THR A 103 -20.17 26.16 -29.30
N ARG A 104 -21.34 25.51 -29.28
CA ARG A 104 -22.06 25.16 -30.51
C ARG A 104 -22.64 26.37 -31.25
N ALA A 105 -23.13 27.39 -30.54
CA ALA A 105 -23.81 28.54 -31.14
C ALA A 105 -22.84 29.68 -31.54
N TRP A 106 -21.79 29.89 -30.75
CA TRP A 106 -20.96 31.09 -30.77
C TRP A 106 -19.45 30.81 -30.82
N ASN A 107 -19.06 29.53 -30.85
CA ASN A 107 -17.67 29.08 -30.94
C ASN A 107 -16.74 29.59 -29.82
N VAL A 108 -17.33 29.91 -28.67
CA VAL A 108 -16.63 30.30 -27.43
C VAL A 108 -17.37 29.64 -26.27
N SER A 109 -16.67 29.15 -25.26
CA SER A 109 -17.30 28.57 -24.08
C SER A 109 -17.81 29.65 -23.14
N TYR A 110 -18.90 29.38 -22.43
CA TYR A 110 -19.47 30.28 -21.44
C TYR A 110 -18.50 30.52 -20.27
N SER A 111 -17.79 29.48 -19.81
CA SER A 111 -16.70 29.54 -18.84
C SER A 111 -15.63 30.56 -19.22
N LYS A 112 -15.26 30.68 -20.51
CA LYS A 112 -14.30 31.70 -20.98
C LYS A 112 -14.80 33.14 -20.83
N ILE A 113 -16.11 33.34 -20.82
CA ILE A 113 -16.73 34.66 -20.68
C ILE A 113 -16.87 35.01 -19.19
N THR A 114 -17.18 34.02 -18.35
CA THR A 114 -17.61 34.25 -16.96
C THR A 114 -16.59 33.89 -15.89
N PHE A 115 -15.41 33.35 -16.24
CA PHE A 115 -14.45 32.86 -15.25
C PHE A 115 -14.01 33.91 -14.22
N ASN A 116 -13.84 35.18 -14.60
CA ASN A 116 -13.48 36.26 -13.66
C ASN A 116 -14.60 36.52 -12.66
N GLU A 117 -15.85 36.44 -13.09
CA GLU A 117 -17.02 36.67 -12.24
C GLU A 117 -17.23 35.51 -11.28
N LEU A 118 -17.06 34.28 -11.78
CA LEU A 118 -17.08 33.09 -10.93
C LEU A 118 -15.93 33.11 -9.91
N ASP A 119 -14.72 33.51 -10.31
CA ASP A 119 -13.57 33.64 -9.40
C ASP A 119 -13.85 34.67 -8.30
N ALA A 120 -14.41 35.83 -8.67
CA ALA A 120 -14.78 36.87 -7.71
C ALA A 120 -15.80 36.34 -6.68
N VAL A 121 -16.87 35.68 -7.14
CA VAL A 121 -17.88 35.12 -6.22
C VAL A 121 -17.29 34.03 -5.35
N ILE A 122 -16.49 33.11 -5.90
CA ILE A 122 -15.81 32.06 -5.12
C ILE A 122 -14.89 32.69 -4.07
N ASN A 123 -14.10 33.70 -4.45
CA ASN A 123 -13.14 34.36 -3.57
C ASN A 123 -13.82 35.14 -2.45
N ASP A 124 -14.93 35.82 -2.76
CA ASP A 124 -15.57 36.74 -1.82
C ASP A 124 -16.62 36.05 -0.93
N THR A 125 -17.16 34.90 -1.35
CA THR A 125 -18.22 34.21 -0.61
C THR A 125 -17.82 32.79 -0.16
N ILE A 126 -17.42 31.92 -1.09
CA ILE A 126 -17.18 30.49 -0.79
C ILE A 126 -15.89 30.29 0.02
N LYS A 127 -14.80 30.93 -0.40
CA LYS A 127 -13.48 30.81 0.23
C LYS A 127 -13.50 31.22 1.72
N PRO A 128 -14.09 32.37 2.13
CA PRO A 128 -14.21 32.73 3.54
C PRO A 128 -14.95 31.68 4.38
N ILE A 129 -16.00 31.06 3.83
CA ILE A 129 -16.77 30.02 4.55
C ILE A 129 -15.93 28.75 4.71
N ILE A 130 -15.19 28.34 3.67
CA ILE A 130 -14.26 27.21 3.77
C ILE A 130 -13.18 27.50 4.82
N GLN A 131 -12.62 28.71 4.83
CA GLN A 131 -11.62 29.10 5.83
C GLN A 131 -12.20 29.13 7.25
N HIS A 132 -13.43 29.61 7.43
CA HIS A 132 -14.14 29.53 8.70
C HIS A 132 -14.36 28.07 9.14
N LEU A 133 -14.76 27.19 8.23
CA LEU A 133 -14.86 25.75 8.49
C LEU A 133 -13.53 25.18 8.99
N MET A 134 -12.41 25.61 8.41
CA MET A 134 -11.09 25.17 8.88
C MET A 134 -10.78 25.65 10.30
N VAL A 135 -11.20 26.86 10.67
CA VAL A 135 -11.06 27.35 12.05
C VAL A 135 -11.92 26.53 13.02
N VAL A 136 -13.19 26.25 12.66
CA VAL A 136 -14.10 25.45 13.49
C VAL A 136 -13.62 24.00 13.65
N MET A 137 -12.98 23.43 12.63
CA MET A 137 -12.39 22.09 12.69
C MET A 137 -11.13 22.02 13.58
N ARG A 138 -10.40 23.12 13.71
CA ARG A 138 -9.16 23.23 14.51
C ARG A 138 -9.40 23.50 15.98
N ASP A 139 -10.64 23.68 16.41
CA ASP A 139 -10.98 23.93 17.81
C ASP A 139 -10.48 22.77 18.70
N PRO A 140 -9.50 23.00 19.60
CA PRO A 140 -8.91 21.95 20.43
C PRO A 140 -9.90 21.35 21.43
N ASP A 141 -10.98 22.06 21.76
CA ASP A 141 -12.02 21.57 22.67
C ASP A 141 -13.03 20.66 21.95
N ARG A 142 -12.98 20.61 20.61
CA ARG A 142 -13.87 19.80 19.80
C ARG A 142 -13.32 18.38 19.62
N LYS A 143 -14.18 17.39 19.83
CA LYS A 143 -13.83 16.00 19.47
C LYS A 143 -13.74 15.90 17.96
N ARG A 144 -12.67 15.28 17.45
CA ARG A 144 -12.56 14.94 16.02
C ARG A 144 -13.74 14.05 15.59
N ILE A 145 -14.50 14.50 14.60
CA ILE A 145 -15.65 13.77 14.05
C ILE A 145 -15.31 13.34 12.62
N ILE A 146 -15.09 12.03 12.44
CA ILE A 146 -14.75 11.41 11.15
C ILE A 146 -15.71 11.81 10.02
N LYS A 147 -17.01 11.87 10.34
CA LYS A 147 -18.07 12.24 9.38
C LYS A 147 -17.83 13.62 8.78
N GLU A 148 -17.40 14.58 9.59
CA GLU A 148 -17.16 15.96 9.16
C GLU A 148 -15.92 16.05 8.27
N SER A 149 -14.84 15.36 8.65
CA SER A 149 -13.63 15.27 7.82
C SER A 149 -13.94 14.64 6.44
N LEU A 150 -14.85 13.66 6.37
CA LEU A 150 -15.32 13.08 5.10
C LEU A 150 -16.17 14.06 4.28
N GLN A 151 -17.05 14.82 4.90
CA GLN A 151 -17.83 15.85 4.20
C GLN A 151 -16.93 16.94 3.63
N LEU A 152 -15.89 17.33 4.37
CA LEU A 152 -14.89 18.27 3.87
C LEU A 152 -14.08 17.70 2.70
N LEU A 153 -13.73 16.42 2.73
CA LEU A 153 -13.10 15.74 1.60
C LEU A 153 -14.01 15.74 0.35
N GLN A 154 -15.31 15.52 0.54
CA GLN A 154 -16.29 15.60 -0.56
C GLN A 154 -16.44 17.03 -1.09
N LEU A 155 -16.48 18.02 -0.19
CA LEU A 155 -16.51 19.44 -0.55
C LEU A 155 -15.26 19.80 -1.37
N TYR A 156 -14.08 19.39 -0.93
CA TYR A 156 -12.81 19.55 -1.65
C TYR A 156 -12.90 19.02 -3.08
N HIS A 157 -13.38 17.78 -3.26
CA HIS A 157 -13.54 17.21 -4.60
C HIS A 157 -14.54 17.97 -5.47
N ASN A 158 -15.64 18.49 -4.90
CA ASN A 158 -16.60 19.28 -5.66
C ASN A 158 -15.99 20.62 -6.11
N VAL A 159 -15.28 21.33 -5.21
CA VAL A 159 -14.55 22.56 -5.56
C VAL A 159 -13.56 22.27 -6.68
N ARG A 160 -12.70 21.25 -6.50
CA ARG A 160 -11.73 20.82 -7.50
C ARG A 160 -12.38 20.55 -8.86
N ASN A 161 -13.49 19.82 -8.90
CA ASN A 161 -14.16 19.49 -10.15
C ASN A 161 -14.70 20.73 -10.87
N LEU A 162 -15.27 21.70 -10.12
CA LEU A 162 -15.68 22.98 -10.67
C LEU A 162 -14.49 23.75 -11.24
N VAL A 163 -13.44 23.91 -10.44
CA VAL A 163 -12.23 24.66 -10.83
C VAL A 163 -11.58 24.02 -12.05
N GLN A 164 -11.30 22.72 -12.03
CA GLN A 164 -10.68 22.02 -13.16
C GLN A 164 -11.51 22.13 -14.43
N TYR A 165 -12.83 22.01 -14.33
CA TYR A 165 -13.72 22.16 -15.48
C TYR A 165 -13.58 23.55 -16.11
N VAL A 166 -13.66 24.62 -15.30
CA VAL A 166 -13.56 26.01 -15.76
C VAL A 166 -12.17 26.32 -16.31
N LEU A 167 -11.10 25.83 -15.66
CA LEU A 167 -9.73 26.14 -16.03
C LEU A 167 -9.24 25.41 -17.28
N ASN A 168 -9.78 24.22 -17.61
CA ASN A 168 -9.30 23.39 -18.71
C ASN A 168 -9.30 24.10 -20.07
N ASP A 169 -10.27 24.97 -20.30
CA ASP A 169 -10.43 25.67 -21.58
C ASP A 169 -9.72 27.04 -21.61
N LEU A 170 -9.16 27.50 -20.50
CA LEU A 170 -8.54 28.82 -20.41
C LEU A 170 -7.09 28.83 -20.94
N PRO A 171 -6.63 29.95 -21.54
CA PRO A 171 -5.25 30.09 -22.00
C PRO A 171 -4.25 30.03 -20.82
N SER A 172 -3.09 29.41 -21.02
CA SER A 172 -2.05 29.31 -19.99
C SER A 172 -1.42 30.65 -19.59
N GLU A 173 -1.53 31.68 -20.44
CA GLU A 173 -0.95 33.02 -20.21
C GLU A 173 -1.91 33.98 -19.46
N ARG A 174 -3.01 33.46 -18.90
CA ARG A 174 -3.98 34.29 -18.18
C ARG A 174 -3.45 34.81 -16.84
N ALA A 175 -4.12 35.83 -16.31
CA ALA A 175 -3.92 36.25 -14.93
C ALA A 175 -4.23 35.10 -13.96
N VAL A 176 -3.47 35.04 -12.87
CA VAL A 176 -3.70 34.09 -11.77
C VAL A 176 -5.02 34.44 -11.09
N LEU A 177 -5.87 33.44 -10.93
CA LEU A 177 -7.20 33.53 -10.33
C LEU A 177 -7.12 33.01 -8.89
N SER A 178 -8.00 33.47 -8.01
CA SER A 178 -8.04 32.95 -6.63
C SER A 178 -8.26 31.44 -6.60
N MET A 179 -9.11 30.94 -7.49
CA MET A 179 -9.41 29.52 -7.64
C MET A 179 -8.23 28.66 -8.11
N ASP A 180 -7.13 29.24 -8.60
CA ASP A 180 -5.90 28.48 -8.87
C ASP A 180 -5.30 27.88 -7.60
N GLU A 181 -5.49 28.57 -6.46
CA GLU A 181 -4.95 28.19 -5.17
C GLU A 181 -5.98 27.46 -4.30
N TYR A 182 -7.02 26.88 -4.90
CA TYR A 182 -8.16 26.28 -4.18
C TYR A 182 -7.75 25.24 -3.13
N SER A 183 -6.63 24.54 -3.36
CA SER A 183 -6.12 23.56 -2.41
C SER A 183 -5.76 24.20 -1.08
N SER A 184 -5.08 25.36 -1.09
CA SER A 184 -4.62 26.04 0.12
C SER A 184 -5.73 26.41 1.10
N TRP A 185 -6.99 26.51 0.64
CA TRP A 185 -8.13 26.91 1.45
C TRP A 185 -8.50 25.89 2.53
N PHE A 186 -8.16 24.61 2.32
CA PHE A 186 -8.47 23.51 3.24
C PHE A 186 -7.32 23.24 4.24
N GLY A 187 -6.16 23.87 4.06
CA GLY A 187 -5.00 23.74 4.94
C GLY A 187 -4.32 22.37 4.96
N GLU A 188 -3.04 22.34 5.34
CA GLU A 188 -2.22 21.12 5.33
C GLU A 188 -2.67 20.06 6.36
N GLU A 189 -3.12 20.51 7.54
CA GLU A 189 -3.49 19.62 8.66
C GLU A 189 -4.62 18.66 8.30
N LEU A 190 -5.60 19.12 7.51
CA LEU A 190 -6.77 18.32 7.15
C LEU A 190 -6.40 17.18 6.20
N ILE A 191 -5.37 17.36 5.38
CA ILE A 191 -4.86 16.29 4.50
C ILE A 191 -4.28 15.16 5.34
N LEU A 192 -3.51 15.49 6.38
CA LEU A 192 -2.99 14.50 7.31
C LEU A 192 -4.14 13.77 8.00
N GLU A 193 -5.21 14.47 8.37
CA GLU A 193 -6.43 13.84 8.88
C GLU A 193 -7.08 12.90 7.84
N TRP A 194 -7.15 13.27 6.56
CA TRP A 194 -7.67 12.39 5.52
C TRP A 194 -6.81 11.14 5.30
N PHE A 195 -5.49 11.22 5.45
CA PHE A 195 -4.63 10.03 5.48
C PHE A 195 -4.89 9.15 6.70
N LEU A 196 -5.16 9.75 7.88
CA LEU A 196 -5.59 8.99 9.06
C LEU A 196 -6.95 8.31 8.83
N LEU A 197 -7.88 8.95 8.11
CA LEU A 197 -9.13 8.30 7.72
C LEU A 197 -8.87 7.06 6.86
N CYS A 198 -7.92 7.14 5.92
CA CYS A 198 -7.55 5.98 5.11
C CYS A 198 -7.16 4.80 6.00
N ASP A 199 -6.28 4.99 7.00
CA ASP A 199 -5.92 3.95 7.97
C ASP A 199 -7.14 3.37 8.72
N MET A 200 -8.03 4.23 9.21
CA MET A 200 -9.25 3.81 9.91
C MET A 200 -10.16 2.94 9.05
N TYR A 201 -10.25 3.22 7.75
CA TYR A 201 -11.09 2.48 6.82
C TYR A 201 -10.42 1.21 6.30
N THR A 202 -9.14 1.25 5.94
CA THR A 202 -8.44 0.12 5.31
C THR A 202 -8.24 -1.04 6.28
N LYS A 203 -7.87 -0.76 7.54
CA LYS A 203 -7.57 -1.79 8.55
C LYS A 203 -8.71 -2.83 8.74
N PRO A 204 -9.98 -2.46 8.92
CA PRO A 204 -11.08 -3.42 8.98
C PRO A 204 -11.24 -4.27 7.71
N PHE A 205 -11.04 -3.71 6.51
CA PHE A 205 -11.11 -4.47 5.27
C PHE A 205 -9.98 -5.49 5.17
N ILE A 206 -8.75 -5.06 5.46
CA ILE A 206 -7.56 -5.93 5.50
C ILE A 206 -7.78 -7.10 6.46
N LYS A 207 -8.24 -6.84 7.68
CA LYS A 207 -8.54 -7.89 8.66
C LYS A 207 -9.61 -8.87 8.16
N ARG A 208 -10.68 -8.36 7.55
CA ARG A 208 -11.74 -9.21 6.99
C ARG A 208 -11.26 -10.08 5.83
N ALA A 209 -10.44 -9.52 4.93
CA ALA A 209 -9.85 -10.27 3.81
C ALA A 209 -9.01 -11.45 4.33
N VAL A 210 -8.16 -11.22 5.33
CA VAL A 210 -7.37 -12.29 5.96
C VAL A 210 -8.24 -13.32 6.67
N VAL A 211 -9.28 -12.89 7.40
CA VAL A 211 -10.20 -13.80 8.08
C VAL A 211 -10.93 -14.70 7.08
N ALA A 212 -11.36 -14.16 5.94
CA ALA A 212 -12.08 -14.89 4.90
C ALA A 212 -11.20 -15.85 4.08
N ASP A 213 -9.90 -15.60 4.01
CA ASP A 213 -8.95 -16.43 3.25
C ASP A 213 -8.74 -17.80 3.89
N ASN A 214 -8.94 -18.90 3.15
CA ASN A 214 -8.71 -20.23 3.70
C ASN A 214 -7.23 -20.61 3.87
N MET A 215 -6.30 -19.70 3.53
CA MET A 215 -4.84 -19.94 3.49
C MET A 215 -4.50 -21.07 2.51
N GLU A 216 -5.18 -21.09 1.37
CA GLU A 216 -5.01 -22.06 0.31
C GLU A 216 -4.55 -21.35 -0.96
N ARG A 217 -3.73 -22.03 -1.77
CA ARG A 217 -3.30 -21.46 -3.04
C ARG A 217 -4.49 -21.19 -3.95
N LEU A 218 -4.44 -20.07 -4.66
CA LEU A 218 -5.38 -19.80 -5.75
C LEU A 218 -5.27 -20.84 -6.87
N ASN A 219 -4.05 -21.21 -7.26
CA ASN A 219 -3.77 -22.31 -8.20
C ASN A 219 -2.27 -22.71 -8.15
N ASN A 220 -1.86 -23.67 -8.98
CA ASN A 220 -0.48 -24.17 -9.01
C ASN A 220 0.58 -23.12 -9.39
N ASN A 221 0.19 -22.06 -10.10
CA ASN A 221 1.09 -20.99 -10.55
C ASN A 221 1.06 -19.76 -9.61
N ILE A 222 0.07 -19.68 -8.72
CA ILE A 222 -0.16 -18.55 -7.82
C ILE A 222 -0.11 -19.09 -6.38
N PRO A 223 1.07 -19.02 -5.74
CA PRO A 223 1.30 -19.69 -4.46
C PRO A 223 0.68 -18.98 -3.25
N HIS A 224 0.03 -17.83 -3.46
CA HIS A 224 -0.65 -17.05 -2.43
C HIS A 224 -2.17 -17.29 -2.44
N GLY A 225 -2.82 -16.92 -1.33
CA GLY A 225 -4.25 -17.00 -1.08
C GLY A 225 -5.05 -15.84 -1.66
N THR A 226 -6.34 -15.84 -1.33
CA THR A 226 -7.33 -14.86 -1.84
C THR A 226 -7.20 -13.50 -1.16
N SER A 227 -6.58 -13.40 0.00
CA SER A 227 -6.44 -12.12 0.71
C SER A 227 -5.47 -11.15 0.04
N VAL A 228 -4.49 -11.65 -0.73
CA VAL A 228 -3.50 -10.82 -1.43
C VAL A 228 -4.14 -9.87 -2.44
N PRO A 229 -4.92 -10.32 -3.44
CA PRO A 229 -5.52 -9.41 -4.40
C PRO A 229 -6.44 -8.37 -3.74
N ASP A 230 -7.19 -8.75 -2.70
CA ASP A 230 -8.04 -7.82 -1.95
C ASP A 230 -7.20 -6.70 -1.30
N VAL A 231 -6.09 -7.05 -0.66
CA VAL A 231 -5.20 -6.08 0.02
C VAL A 231 -4.47 -5.21 -0.99
N VAL A 232 -4.08 -5.78 -2.13
CA VAL A 232 -3.50 -5.02 -3.25
C VAL A 232 -4.48 -3.99 -3.78
N SER A 233 -5.75 -4.36 -4.00
CA SER A 233 -6.81 -3.42 -4.38
C SER A 233 -7.04 -2.36 -3.32
N ILE A 234 -7.01 -2.70 -2.03
CA ILE A 234 -7.12 -1.71 -0.95
C ILE A 234 -5.99 -0.69 -1.01
N ILE A 235 -4.74 -1.13 -1.17
CA ILE A 235 -3.58 -0.23 -1.29
C ILE A 235 -3.71 0.66 -2.52
N ASP A 236 -4.03 0.10 -3.68
CA ASP A 236 -4.09 0.85 -4.92
C ASP A 236 -5.30 1.80 -4.95
N GLU A 237 -6.52 1.31 -4.68
CA GLU A 237 -7.76 2.05 -4.87
C GLU A 237 -8.13 2.95 -3.67
N MET A 238 -7.84 2.52 -2.44
CA MET A 238 -8.23 3.28 -1.24
C MET A 238 -7.14 4.18 -0.69
N VAL A 239 -5.87 3.96 -1.06
CA VAL A 239 -4.74 4.77 -0.58
C VAL A 239 -4.11 5.58 -1.71
N ILE A 240 -3.60 4.92 -2.75
CA ILE A 240 -2.90 5.60 -3.84
C ILE A 240 -3.88 6.47 -4.66
N ASP A 241 -5.02 5.90 -5.07
CA ASP A 241 -5.98 6.60 -5.90
C ASP A 241 -6.59 7.81 -5.18
N VAL A 242 -6.85 7.72 -3.88
CA VAL A 242 -7.31 8.87 -3.07
C VAL A 242 -6.31 10.01 -3.19
N TRP A 243 -5.01 9.74 -3.01
CA TRP A 243 -3.98 10.75 -3.17
C TRP A 243 -3.90 11.32 -4.59
N THR A 244 -3.93 10.48 -5.63
CA THR A 244 -3.91 10.98 -7.02
C THR A 244 -5.11 11.86 -7.35
N LYS A 245 -6.29 11.54 -6.78
CA LYS A 245 -7.53 12.32 -6.96
C LYS A 245 -7.52 13.60 -6.16
N LEU A 246 -6.78 13.69 -5.06
CA LEU A 246 -6.62 14.92 -4.30
C LEU A 246 -5.88 15.99 -5.11
N THR A 247 -4.94 15.62 -6.01
CA THR A 247 -4.11 16.58 -6.78
C THR A 247 -3.57 17.72 -5.90
N TRP A 248 -3.17 17.41 -4.67
CA TRP A 248 -2.77 18.42 -3.72
C TRP A 248 -1.37 18.95 -4.04
N GLU A 249 -1.23 20.26 -4.12
CA GLU A 249 -0.05 20.91 -4.68
C GLU A 249 1.09 21.17 -3.69
N GLU A 250 0.87 21.04 -2.37
CA GLU A 250 1.90 21.24 -1.31
C GLU A 250 2.42 19.91 -0.73
N GLN A 251 3.75 19.76 -0.68
CA GLN A 251 4.34 18.48 -1.11
C GLN A 251 5.14 17.69 -0.09
N PHE A 252 5.77 18.25 0.96
CA PHE A 252 6.69 17.40 1.74
C PHE A 252 5.96 16.44 2.70
N TYR A 253 5.03 16.96 3.51
CA TYR A 253 4.34 16.19 4.56
C TYR A 253 3.35 15.17 4.00
N THR A 254 2.73 15.50 2.87
CA THR A 254 1.74 14.66 2.19
C THR A 254 2.36 13.43 1.55
N HIS A 255 3.58 13.54 1.02
CA HIS A 255 4.34 12.37 0.56
C HIS A 255 4.72 11.44 1.70
N ALA A 256 5.22 11.99 2.82
CA ALA A 256 5.51 11.19 4.00
C ALA A 256 4.24 10.48 4.54
N ALA A 257 3.09 11.17 4.53
CA ALA A 257 1.82 10.61 4.95
C ALA A 257 1.30 9.51 4.01
N LEU A 258 1.38 9.69 2.68
CA LEU A 258 1.04 8.63 1.71
C LEU A 258 1.89 7.38 1.93
N LEU A 259 3.18 7.60 2.12
CA LEU A 259 4.15 6.54 2.36
C LEU A 259 3.89 5.79 3.67
N ASP A 260 3.56 6.52 4.73
CA ASP A 260 3.21 5.94 6.02
C ASP A 260 1.86 5.20 5.97
N ALA A 261 0.89 5.68 5.19
CA ALA A 261 -0.39 5.01 4.97
C ALA A 261 -0.22 3.67 4.25
N VAL A 262 0.58 3.62 3.18
CA VAL A 262 0.92 2.36 2.48
C VAL A 262 1.65 1.41 3.44
N ARG A 263 2.59 1.92 4.23
CA ARG A 263 3.28 1.13 5.25
C ARG A 263 2.33 0.54 6.26
N THR A 264 1.42 1.34 6.79
CA THR A 264 0.46 0.89 7.79
C THR A 264 -0.44 -0.21 7.24
N CYS A 265 -0.91 -0.10 5.99
CA CYS A 265 -1.71 -1.15 5.35
C CYS A 265 -0.95 -2.48 5.26
N VAL A 266 0.32 -2.44 4.83
CA VAL A 266 1.16 -3.63 4.73
C VAL A 266 1.36 -4.26 6.11
N MET A 267 1.64 -3.43 7.12
CA MET A 267 1.86 -3.90 8.47
C MET A 267 0.60 -4.48 9.12
N ASP A 268 -0.55 -3.88 8.88
CA ASP A 268 -1.83 -4.41 9.33
C ASP A 268 -2.18 -5.75 8.66
N TYR A 269 -1.85 -5.91 7.37
CA TYR A 269 -2.03 -7.19 6.68
C TYR A 269 -1.15 -8.27 7.29
N VAL A 270 0.13 -7.96 7.41
CA VAL A 270 1.16 -8.84 7.93
C VAL A 270 0.85 -9.25 9.39
N GLN A 271 0.39 -8.31 10.22
CA GLN A 271 -0.09 -8.60 11.57
C GLN A 271 -1.36 -9.47 11.56
N ALA A 272 -2.33 -9.19 10.69
CA ALA A 272 -3.55 -9.98 10.60
C ALA A 272 -3.28 -11.44 10.18
N VAL A 273 -2.34 -11.65 9.23
CA VAL A 273 -1.89 -13.00 8.84
C VAL A 273 -1.26 -13.72 10.04
N TYR A 274 -0.39 -13.04 10.79
CA TYR A 274 0.20 -13.60 12.00
C TYR A 274 -0.85 -13.97 13.05
N ASP A 275 -1.78 -13.06 13.36
CA ASP A 275 -2.84 -13.28 14.34
C ASP A 275 -3.71 -14.50 13.96
N LYS A 276 -4.01 -14.67 12.66
CA LYS A 276 -4.72 -15.83 12.15
C LYS A 276 -3.94 -17.13 12.35
N LEU A 277 -2.64 -17.12 12.05
CA LEU A 277 -1.78 -18.29 12.24
C LEU A 277 -1.74 -18.73 13.72
N VAL A 278 -1.70 -17.77 14.64
CA VAL A 278 -1.73 -18.03 16.09
C VAL A 278 -3.10 -18.55 16.53
N THR A 279 -4.17 -17.92 16.09
CA THR A 279 -5.55 -18.22 16.53
C THR A 279 -6.00 -19.62 16.10
N GLU A 280 -5.66 -20.04 14.89
CA GLU A 280 -6.03 -21.36 14.36
C GLU A 280 -5.09 -22.49 14.81
N ASP A 281 -4.15 -22.21 15.71
CA ASP A 281 -3.18 -23.18 16.25
C ASP A 281 -2.43 -23.95 15.15
N PHE A 282 -2.03 -23.23 14.09
CA PHE A 282 -1.19 -23.80 13.03
C PHE A 282 0.15 -24.36 13.53
N TYR A 283 0.55 -23.94 14.73
CA TYR A 283 1.76 -24.34 15.44
C TYR A 283 1.52 -25.43 16.50
N GLY A 284 0.29 -25.91 16.62
CA GLY A 284 -0.19 -26.74 17.71
C GLY A 284 0.62 -28.02 17.93
N ALA A 285 1.06 -28.21 19.17
CA ALA A 285 1.82 -29.38 19.63
C ALA A 285 1.09 -30.73 19.49
N LYS A 286 -0.19 -30.74 19.07
CA LYS A 286 -1.08 -31.90 19.07
C LYS A 286 -1.36 -32.50 17.68
N LYS A 287 -1.07 -31.82 16.57
CA LYS A 287 -1.37 -32.33 15.22
C LYS A 287 -0.15 -32.26 14.31
N ASN A 288 0.54 -33.40 14.20
CA ASN A 288 1.60 -33.73 13.24
C ASN A 288 2.88 -32.88 13.35
N LEU A 289 4.03 -33.54 13.40
CA LEU A 289 5.35 -32.90 13.43
C LEU A 289 5.70 -32.13 12.12
N GLY A 290 4.77 -31.99 11.17
CA GLY A 290 4.98 -31.52 9.79
C GLY A 290 4.83 -30.02 9.59
N ILE A 291 5.53 -29.48 8.58
CA ILE A 291 5.23 -28.16 8.02
C ILE A 291 3.86 -28.25 7.34
N ASN A 292 2.96 -27.33 7.69
CA ASN A 292 1.64 -27.20 7.06
C ASN A 292 1.76 -26.38 5.77
N GLU A 293 1.15 -26.83 4.69
CA GLU A 293 1.08 -26.09 3.41
C GLU A 293 0.52 -24.67 3.60
N LYS A 294 -0.43 -24.50 4.53
CA LYS A 294 -1.02 -23.20 4.87
C LYS A 294 -0.01 -22.19 5.43
N LEU A 295 1.05 -22.67 6.09
CA LEU A 295 2.17 -21.83 6.54
C LEU A 295 2.97 -21.30 5.35
N CYS A 296 3.14 -22.13 4.32
CA CYS A 296 3.83 -21.73 3.09
C CYS A 296 2.99 -20.74 2.26
N VAL A 297 1.66 -20.90 2.28
CA VAL A 297 0.74 -19.91 1.70
C VAL A 297 0.87 -18.59 2.43
N ALA A 298 0.79 -18.54 3.77
CA ALA A 298 0.97 -17.31 4.54
C ALA A 298 2.33 -16.60 4.27
N MET A 299 3.41 -17.36 4.06
CA MET A 299 4.69 -16.81 3.62
C MET A 299 4.63 -16.23 2.20
N SER A 300 3.96 -16.94 1.30
CA SER A 300 3.78 -16.50 -0.09
C SER A 300 2.88 -15.27 -0.18
N ASP A 301 1.88 -15.17 0.68
CA ASP A 301 0.94 -14.06 0.82
C ASP A 301 1.66 -12.76 1.18
N THR A 302 2.40 -12.80 2.28
CA THR A 302 3.19 -11.66 2.76
C THR A 302 4.26 -11.24 1.75
N TYR A 303 4.89 -12.21 1.07
CA TYR A 303 5.85 -11.92 0.00
C TYR A 303 5.18 -11.32 -1.25
N ALA A 304 3.99 -11.78 -1.64
CA ALA A 304 3.29 -11.28 -2.81
C ALA A 304 2.83 -9.82 -2.63
N VAL A 305 2.32 -9.46 -1.45
CA VAL A 305 2.04 -8.06 -1.10
C VAL A 305 3.32 -7.22 -1.15
N PHE A 306 4.44 -7.76 -0.66
CA PHE A 306 5.74 -7.09 -0.76
C PHE A 306 6.21 -6.89 -2.21
N GLU A 307 6.04 -7.90 -3.06
CA GLU A 307 6.37 -7.81 -4.47
C GLU A 307 5.54 -6.70 -5.15
N HIS A 308 4.25 -6.60 -4.81
CA HIS A 308 3.39 -5.52 -5.30
C HIS A 308 3.89 -4.13 -4.89
N LEU A 309 4.50 -3.98 -3.72
CA LEU A 309 5.07 -2.71 -3.28
C LEU A 309 6.16 -2.17 -4.22
N TYR A 310 6.88 -3.02 -4.95
CA TYR A 310 7.80 -2.54 -5.98
C TYR A 310 7.06 -1.87 -7.15
N THR A 311 5.90 -2.38 -7.51
CA THR A 311 5.02 -1.78 -8.53
C THR A 311 4.40 -0.48 -8.01
N THR A 312 3.85 -0.50 -6.79
CA THR A 312 3.35 0.68 -6.08
C THR A 312 4.42 1.76 -5.95
N LYS A 313 5.67 1.38 -5.69
CA LYS A 313 6.80 2.30 -5.62
C LYS A 313 7.00 3.07 -6.93
N ASN A 314 6.82 2.42 -8.08
CA ASN A 314 6.93 3.10 -9.37
C ASN A 314 5.76 4.06 -9.61
N LYS A 315 4.53 3.68 -9.19
CA LYS A 315 3.36 4.59 -9.23
C LYS A 315 3.61 5.83 -8.38
N ILE A 316 4.03 5.65 -7.12
CA ILE A 316 4.34 6.75 -6.19
C ILE A 316 5.47 7.61 -6.77
N LYS A 317 6.56 7.02 -7.28
CA LYS A 317 7.64 7.76 -7.94
C LYS A 317 7.14 8.60 -9.13
N GLY A 318 6.19 8.08 -9.91
CA GLY A 318 5.55 8.85 -10.99
C GLY A 318 4.88 10.11 -10.47
N ILE A 319 4.09 9.98 -9.39
CA ILE A 319 3.42 11.09 -8.71
C ILE A 319 4.45 12.09 -8.17
N LEU A 320 5.51 11.60 -7.52
CA LEU A 320 6.59 12.43 -6.97
C LEU A 320 7.34 13.22 -8.05
N ARG A 321 7.60 12.62 -9.23
CA ARG A 321 8.33 13.30 -10.31
C ARG A 321 7.57 14.48 -10.89
N VAL A 322 6.25 14.38 -10.98
CA VAL A 322 5.40 15.51 -11.43
C VAL A 322 5.57 16.68 -10.47
N ALA A 323 5.53 16.40 -9.17
CA ALA A 323 5.82 17.36 -8.11
C ALA A 323 7.24 17.96 -8.24
N GLU A 324 8.29 17.14 -8.31
CA GLU A 324 9.68 17.61 -8.45
C GLU A 324 9.88 18.53 -9.68
N SER A 325 9.26 18.19 -10.81
CA SER A 325 9.37 18.97 -12.05
C SER A 325 8.71 20.34 -11.97
N LYS A 326 7.62 20.48 -11.21
CA LYS A 326 6.85 21.72 -11.07
C LYS A 326 7.47 22.70 -10.06
N TYR A 327 8.21 22.19 -9.05
CA TYR A 327 8.70 23.01 -7.93
C TYR A 327 10.23 22.99 -7.73
N GLY A 328 10.97 22.22 -8.51
CA GLY A 328 12.44 22.34 -8.60
C GLY A 328 13.23 21.78 -7.41
N PHE A 329 12.67 20.84 -6.63
CA PHE A 329 13.39 20.13 -5.57
C PHE A 329 13.56 18.63 -5.89
N THR A 330 14.49 17.96 -5.19
CA THR A 330 14.72 16.51 -5.31
C THR A 330 14.42 15.84 -3.97
N ILE A 331 13.50 14.89 -3.96
CA ILE A 331 13.16 14.12 -2.76
C ILE A 331 14.26 13.06 -2.57
N MET A 332 15.05 13.18 -1.50
CA MET A 332 16.02 12.13 -1.12
C MET A 332 15.27 10.86 -0.72
N ASP A 333 15.49 9.76 -1.46
CA ASP A 333 14.73 8.49 -1.51
C ASP A 333 14.16 7.99 -0.15
N PRO A 334 12.98 8.46 0.30
CA PRO A 334 12.34 8.00 1.54
C PRO A 334 11.83 6.56 1.36
N MET A 335 11.67 6.14 0.09
CA MET A 335 11.23 4.81 -0.32
C MET A 335 12.30 3.74 -0.16
N ALA A 336 13.58 4.10 -0.15
CA ALA A 336 14.63 3.17 0.27
C ALA A 336 14.51 2.84 1.75
N SER A 337 14.23 3.84 2.60
CA SER A 337 14.02 3.66 4.04
C SER A 337 12.81 2.76 4.33
N ILE A 338 11.68 2.98 3.65
CA ILE A 338 10.46 2.19 3.84
C ILE A 338 10.59 0.79 3.25
N GLY A 339 11.17 0.65 2.06
CA GLY A 339 11.47 -0.67 1.50
C GLY A 339 12.38 -1.48 2.42
N ASN A 340 13.40 -0.85 3.02
CA ASN A 340 14.27 -1.48 4.00
C ASN A 340 13.52 -1.79 5.32
N GLN A 341 12.67 -0.89 5.82
CA GLN A 341 11.91 -1.08 7.06
C GLN A 341 10.86 -2.18 6.92
N MET A 342 10.10 -2.20 5.82
CA MET A 342 9.18 -3.27 5.47
C MET A 342 9.93 -4.58 5.26
N GLN A 343 11.10 -4.56 4.62
CA GLN A 343 11.95 -5.74 4.50
C GLN A 343 12.40 -6.23 5.88
N ILE A 344 12.70 -5.35 6.84
CA ILE A 344 13.02 -5.70 8.23
C ILE A 344 11.80 -6.32 8.94
N GLU A 345 10.62 -5.75 8.78
CA GLU A 345 9.38 -6.19 9.44
C GLU A 345 8.87 -7.52 8.83
N ILE A 346 8.93 -7.68 7.51
CA ILE A 346 8.72 -8.95 6.82
C ILE A 346 9.79 -9.94 7.23
N SER A 347 11.07 -9.54 7.32
CA SER A 347 12.12 -10.40 7.85
C SER A 347 11.82 -10.83 9.28
N ALA A 348 11.17 -9.99 10.10
CA ALA A 348 10.78 -10.35 11.46
C ALA A 348 9.69 -11.43 11.48
N ILE A 349 8.69 -11.37 10.59
CA ILE A 349 7.64 -12.39 10.51
C ILE A 349 8.09 -13.65 9.79
N TYR A 350 8.91 -13.47 8.76
CA TYR A 350 9.73 -14.52 8.19
C TYR A 350 10.57 -15.20 9.28
N LEU A 351 11.17 -14.44 10.21
CA LEU A 351 11.92 -14.97 11.35
C LEU A 351 11.03 -15.68 12.37
N ILE A 352 9.77 -15.29 12.54
CA ILE A 352 8.79 -15.99 13.40
C ILE A 352 8.40 -17.33 12.78
N ILE A 353 8.03 -17.34 11.51
CA ILE A 353 7.68 -18.56 10.77
C ILE A 353 8.91 -19.48 10.71
N LEU A 354 10.08 -18.89 10.42
CA LEU A 354 11.34 -19.59 10.54
C LEU A 354 11.51 -20.14 11.95
N ASP A 355 11.32 -19.35 13.03
CA ASP A 355 11.47 -19.78 14.45
C ASP A 355 10.64 -21.02 14.75
N GLU A 356 9.42 -21.09 14.23
CA GLU A 356 8.55 -22.26 14.37
C GLU A 356 9.05 -23.46 13.55
N ILE A 357 9.51 -23.23 12.31
CA ILE A 357 10.24 -24.25 11.55
C ILE A 357 11.48 -24.70 12.35
N LYS A 358 12.24 -23.77 12.97
CA LYS A 358 13.40 -24.12 13.83
C LYS A 358 12.94 -24.97 14.99
N LYS A 359 11.83 -24.68 15.64
CA LYS A 359 11.31 -25.46 16.79
C LYS A 359 10.92 -26.86 16.37
N ILE A 360 10.27 -27.03 15.22
CA ILE A 360 9.93 -28.35 14.63
C ILE A 360 11.22 -29.13 14.35
N PHE A 361 12.14 -28.53 13.59
CA PHE A 361 13.44 -29.13 13.27
C PHE A 361 14.27 -29.42 14.54
N GLN A 362 14.29 -28.53 15.52
CA GLN A 362 15.03 -28.72 16.77
C GLN A 362 14.42 -29.84 17.63
N LYS A 363 13.09 -29.95 17.73
CA LYS A 363 12.43 -31.05 18.44
C LYS A 363 12.77 -32.38 17.78
N PHE A 364 12.78 -32.43 16.45
CA PHE A 364 13.16 -33.60 15.68
C PHE A 364 14.65 -33.97 15.82
N ILE A 365 15.55 -33.03 15.55
CA ILE A 365 16.99 -33.24 15.68
C ILE A 365 17.35 -33.64 17.11
N LYS A 366 16.69 -33.08 18.14
CA LYS A 366 16.86 -33.53 19.53
C LYS A 366 16.39 -34.98 19.73
N ARG A 367 15.31 -35.42 19.09
CA ARG A 367 14.77 -36.79 19.18
C ARG A 367 15.66 -37.80 18.46
N VAL A 368 16.11 -37.48 17.25
CA VAL A 368 17.01 -38.32 16.44
C VAL A 368 18.41 -38.38 17.03
N LEU A 369 18.96 -37.24 17.47
CA LEU A 369 20.28 -37.21 18.10
C LEU A 369 20.27 -37.85 19.50
N ARG A 370 19.20 -37.75 20.29
CA ARG A 370 19.12 -38.56 21.53
C ARG A 370 19.02 -40.06 21.22
N GLY A 371 18.18 -40.46 20.27
CA GLY A 371 18.00 -41.87 19.89
C GLY A 371 19.26 -42.54 19.34
N THR A 372 20.05 -41.83 18.53
CA THR A 372 21.36 -42.31 18.03
C THR A 372 22.44 -42.41 19.11
N LEU A 373 22.20 -41.82 20.28
CA LEU A 373 23.24 -41.67 21.29
C LEU A 373 22.90 -42.32 22.64
N ASP A 374 21.66 -42.73 22.88
CA ASP A 374 21.25 -43.43 24.11
C ASP A 374 21.53 -44.94 24.07
N ILE A 375 21.49 -45.63 22.92
CA ILE A 375 21.62 -47.10 22.89
C ILE A 375 22.35 -47.60 21.64
N PHE A 376 23.64 -47.89 21.80
CA PHE A 376 24.46 -49.00 21.25
C PHE A 376 24.22 -49.70 19.89
N MET A 377 23.26 -49.34 19.05
CA MET A 377 22.96 -50.09 17.84
C MET A 377 23.22 -49.23 16.60
N SER A 378 24.14 -49.72 15.76
CA SER A 378 24.08 -49.60 14.31
C SER A 378 22.69 -49.24 13.79
N SER A 379 22.51 -48.09 13.16
CA SER A 379 21.28 -47.83 12.42
C SER A 379 21.48 -46.68 11.45
N SER A 380 22.06 -46.99 10.29
CA SER A 380 21.83 -46.22 9.05
C SER A 380 20.35 -45.87 8.87
N THR A 381 19.43 -46.69 9.40
CA THR A 381 17.98 -46.49 9.45
C THR A 381 17.53 -45.22 10.19
N ILE A 382 18.07 -44.87 11.36
CA ILE A 382 17.63 -43.66 12.10
C ILE A 382 18.10 -42.38 11.38
N ILE A 383 19.31 -42.41 10.81
CA ILE A 383 19.84 -41.30 9.99
C ILE A 383 19.04 -41.19 8.69
N ALA A 384 18.71 -42.32 8.05
CA ALA A 384 17.88 -42.35 6.84
C ALA A 384 16.46 -41.83 7.10
N GLU A 385 15.82 -42.19 8.22
CA GLU A 385 14.51 -41.62 8.62
C GLU A 385 14.58 -40.10 8.80
N ALA A 386 15.69 -39.58 9.31
CA ALA A 386 15.93 -38.14 9.42
C ALA A 386 16.14 -37.46 8.08
N CYS A 387 16.91 -38.08 7.20
CA CYS A 387 17.11 -37.60 5.84
C CYS A 387 15.78 -37.57 5.06
N ALA A 388 15.02 -38.68 5.07
CA ALA A 388 13.73 -38.80 4.40
C ALA A 388 12.69 -37.80 4.93
N TYR A 389 12.70 -37.53 6.24
CA TYR A 389 11.82 -36.52 6.81
C TYR A 389 12.19 -35.11 6.36
N ILE A 390 13.48 -34.78 6.33
CA ILE A 390 13.98 -33.49 5.84
C ILE A 390 13.64 -33.34 4.36
N GLU A 391 13.89 -34.36 3.54
CA GLU A 391 13.52 -34.39 2.13
C GLU A 391 12.03 -34.11 1.93
N LYS A 392 11.14 -34.78 2.68
CA LYS A 392 9.70 -34.52 2.64
C LYS A 392 9.34 -33.09 3.03
N VAL A 393 10.01 -32.53 4.03
CA VAL A 393 9.79 -31.14 4.45
C VAL A 393 10.28 -30.16 3.38
N LEU A 394 11.45 -30.43 2.78
CA LEU A 394 11.98 -29.62 1.69
C LEU A 394 11.11 -29.71 0.44
N GLU A 395 10.56 -30.88 0.13
CA GLU A 395 9.59 -31.10 -0.94
C GLU A 395 8.33 -30.26 -0.73
N ILE A 396 7.75 -30.29 0.49
CA ILE A 396 6.61 -29.42 0.83
C ILE A 396 7.02 -27.95 0.62
N LEU A 397 8.14 -27.50 1.18
CA LEU A 397 8.57 -26.11 1.02
C LEU A 397 8.81 -25.73 -0.45
N TYR A 398 9.41 -26.62 -1.24
CA TYR A 398 9.72 -26.41 -2.66
C TYR A 398 8.45 -26.32 -3.51
N LEU A 399 7.49 -27.22 -3.30
CA LEU A 399 6.21 -27.21 -3.99
C LEU A 399 5.32 -26.04 -3.57
N ASN A 400 5.57 -25.48 -2.37
CA ASN A 400 4.65 -24.57 -1.73
C ASN A 400 5.10 -23.11 -1.62
N LEU A 401 6.38 -22.81 -1.90
CA LEU A 401 6.94 -21.46 -1.84
C LEU A 401 7.42 -21.00 -3.22
N LYS A 402 7.47 -19.68 -3.45
CA LYS A 402 8.25 -19.10 -4.54
C LYS A 402 9.74 -19.44 -4.38
N ALA A 403 10.48 -19.49 -5.48
CA ALA A 403 11.89 -19.89 -5.50
C ALA A 403 12.76 -19.05 -4.54
N GLU A 404 12.53 -17.75 -4.49
CA GLU A 404 13.23 -16.80 -3.62
C GLU A 404 12.96 -17.10 -2.15
N SER A 405 11.68 -17.28 -1.79
CA SER A 405 11.25 -17.63 -0.43
C SER A 405 11.78 -19.01 -0.03
N PHE A 406 11.68 -20.00 -0.90
CA PHE A 406 12.22 -21.34 -0.68
C PHE A 406 13.72 -21.28 -0.37
N TYR A 407 14.50 -20.57 -1.18
CA TYR A 407 15.94 -20.45 -1.03
C TYR A 407 16.32 -19.78 0.30
N ILE A 408 15.64 -18.69 0.68
CA ILE A 408 15.89 -18.03 1.97
C ILE A 408 15.54 -18.97 3.13
N VAL A 409 14.46 -19.76 3.04
CA VAL A 409 14.06 -20.72 4.09
C VAL A 409 15.14 -21.79 4.21
N LEU A 410 15.57 -22.33 3.07
CA LEU A 410 16.56 -23.40 2.98
C LEU A 410 17.90 -22.99 3.63
N ARG A 411 18.38 -21.76 3.41
CA ARG A 411 19.58 -21.22 4.07
C ARG A 411 19.47 -21.22 5.59
N HIS A 412 18.33 -20.82 6.13
CA HIS A 412 18.11 -20.77 7.57
C HIS A 412 18.00 -22.18 8.17
N ILE A 413 17.26 -23.08 7.54
CA ILE A 413 17.15 -24.48 7.97
C ILE A 413 18.54 -25.14 7.97
N TRP A 414 19.37 -24.89 6.96
CA TRP A 414 20.75 -25.42 6.90
C TRP A 414 21.57 -24.99 8.13
N ILE A 415 21.64 -23.70 8.42
CA ILE A 415 22.40 -23.15 9.56
C ILE A 415 21.95 -23.77 10.89
N LEU A 416 20.65 -23.98 11.06
CA LEU A 416 20.07 -24.56 12.27
C LEU A 416 20.37 -26.05 12.40
N THR A 417 20.35 -26.76 11.29
CA THR A 417 20.68 -28.19 11.22
C THR A 417 22.12 -28.39 11.68
N ILE A 418 23.07 -27.63 11.11
CA ILE A 418 24.48 -27.67 11.51
C ILE A 418 24.68 -27.28 12.98
N SER A 419 24.00 -26.22 13.43
CA SER A 419 24.06 -25.77 14.82
C SER A 419 23.52 -26.81 15.81
N SER A 420 22.49 -27.55 15.42
CA SER A 420 21.88 -28.60 16.25
C SER A 420 22.76 -29.84 16.33
N VAL A 421 23.42 -30.24 15.23
CA VAL A 421 24.44 -31.30 15.23
C VAL A 421 25.62 -30.90 16.12
N LYS A 422 26.14 -29.67 15.99
CA LYS A 422 27.21 -29.13 16.85
C LYS A 422 26.84 -29.17 18.33
N ARG A 423 25.60 -28.78 18.66
CA ARG A 423 25.07 -28.81 20.04
C ARG A 423 24.93 -30.24 20.56
N GLY A 424 24.40 -31.16 19.75
CA GLY A 424 24.30 -32.58 20.06
C GLY A 424 25.68 -33.15 20.44
N LEU A 425 26.70 -32.91 19.62
CA LEU A 425 28.08 -33.31 19.89
C LEU A 425 28.67 -32.69 21.17
N GLY A 426 28.23 -31.48 21.54
CA GLY A 426 28.63 -30.81 22.78
C GLY A 426 28.26 -31.57 24.06
N TYR A 427 27.14 -32.31 24.06
CA TYR A 427 26.73 -33.14 25.19
C TYR A 427 27.72 -34.31 25.43
N TYR A 428 28.34 -34.87 24.39
CA TYR A 428 29.29 -36.00 24.49
C TYR A 428 30.66 -35.62 25.05
N LYS A 429 31.03 -34.33 25.00
CA LYS A 429 32.24 -33.84 25.70
C LYS A 429 32.15 -34.07 27.21
N ARG A 430 30.95 -34.14 27.78
CA ARG A 430 30.70 -34.30 29.23
C ARG A 430 30.63 -35.76 29.70
N CYS A 431 30.41 -36.72 28.81
CA CYS A 431 30.33 -38.14 29.17
C CYS A 431 31.72 -38.81 29.05
N SER A 432 32.41 -39.02 30.18
CA SER A 432 33.81 -39.45 30.26
C SER A 432 34.07 -40.95 30.01
N PHE A 433 33.07 -41.81 29.95
CA PHE A 433 33.30 -43.23 30.28
C PHE A 433 33.58 -44.24 29.17
N LEU A 434 33.47 -43.96 27.85
CA LEU A 434 33.78 -44.97 26.82
C LEU A 434 34.41 -44.38 25.55
N ILE A 435 35.74 -44.54 25.41
CA ILE A 435 36.54 -44.05 24.28
C ILE A 435 36.05 -44.63 22.93
N PHE A 436 35.70 -45.92 22.88
CA PHE A 436 35.20 -46.58 21.67
C PHE A 436 33.84 -46.03 21.20
N ARG A 437 32.94 -45.70 22.13
CA ARG A 437 31.62 -45.11 21.81
C ARG A 437 31.73 -43.68 21.28
N ARG A 438 32.82 -42.97 21.59
CA ARG A 438 33.05 -41.62 21.05
C ARG A 438 33.43 -41.65 19.57
N LYS A 439 34.22 -42.65 19.12
CA LYS A 439 34.65 -42.75 17.72
C LYS A 439 33.46 -43.01 16.78
N THR A 440 32.60 -43.96 17.11
CA THR A 440 31.39 -44.26 16.32
C THR A 440 30.44 -43.06 16.22
N ALA A 441 30.28 -42.29 17.30
CA ALA A 441 29.49 -41.06 17.28
C ALA A 441 30.06 -39.97 16.34
N PHE A 442 31.39 -39.79 16.32
CA PHE A 442 32.02 -38.84 15.40
C PHE A 442 31.96 -39.29 13.94
N VAL A 443 32.07 -40.59 13.66
CA VAL A 443 31.89 -41.15 12.30
C VAL A 443 30.45 -40.97 11.82
N ALA A 444 29.46 -41.31 12.65
CA ALA A 444 28.05 -41.13 12.34
C ALA A 444 27.70 -39.66 12.11
N ALA A 445 28.26 -38.74 12.90
CA ALA A 445 28.08 -37.30 12.70
C ALA A 445 28.66 -36.82 11.37
N LEU A 446 29.84 -37.31 10.96
CA LEU A 446 30.44 -36.96 9.67
C LEU A 446 29.61 -37.48 8.48
N GLN A 447 29.11 -38.72 8.57
CA GLN A 447 28.22 -39.30 7.56
C GLN A 447 26.90 -38.52 7.47
N THR A 448 26.29 -38.20 8.61
CA THR A 448 25.07 -37.38 8.68
C THR A 448 25.29 -36.00 8.04
N LEU A 449 26.41 -35.33 8.33
CA LEU A 449 26.75 -34.03 7.73
C LEU A 449 26.90 -34.11 6.21
N THR A 450 27.46 -35.21 5.70
CA THR A 450 27.64 -35.42 4.25
C THR A 450 26.30 -35.68 3.58
N GLN A 451 25.45 -36.54 4.14
CA GLN A 451 24.11 -36.80 3.60
C GLN A 451 23.23 -35.55 3.63
N LEU A 452 23.27 -34.78 4.72
CA LEU A 452 22.56 -33.50 4.80
C LEU A 452 23.08 -32.49 3.76
N GLN A 453 24.37 -32.49 3.46
CA GLN A 453 24.92 -31.62 2.40
C GLN A 453 24.30 -31.95 1.03
N GLU A 454 24.17 -33.23 0.70
CA GLU A 454 23.54 -33.66 -0.56
C GLU A 454 22.03 -33.34 -0.61
N ILE A 455 21.31 -33.57 0.49
CA ILE A 455 19.87 -33.26 0.59
C ILE A 455 19.59 -31.77 0.40
N PHE A 456 20.40 -30.90 1.01
CA PHE A 456 20.22 -29.45 0.87
C PHE A 456 20.79 -28.91 -0.45
N TYR A 457 21.64 -29.66 -1.14
CA TYR A 457 22.04 -29.37 -2.53
C TYR A 457 20.91 -29.67 -3.51
N CYS A 458 20.14 -30.74 -3.25
CA CYS A 458 18.91 -31.11 -3.98
C CYS A 458 19.12 -31.10 -5.51
N ASP A 459 20.14 -31.80 -5.99
CA ASP A 459 20.49 -31.90 -7.42
C ASP A 459 20.64 -30.55 -8.14
N GLY A 460 21.04 -29.50 -7.41
CA GLY A 460 21.21 -28.15 -7.94
C GLY A 460 19.97 -27.25 -7.84
N HIS A 461 18.85 -27.78 -7.32
CA HIS A 461 17.65 -26.99 -7.02
C HIS A 461 17.68 -26.35 -5.62
N GLY A 462 18.65 -26.73 -4.78
CA GLY A 462 18.82 -26.24 -3.41
C GLY A 462 19.93 -25.19 -3.26
N LEU A 463 20.69 -25.28 -2.18
CA LEU A 463 21.82 -24.39 -1.92
C LEU A 463 23.05 -24.82 -2.71
N SER A 464 23.85 -23.85 -3.17
CA SER A 464 25.12 -24.17 -3.82
C SER A 464 26.12 -24.80 -2.84
N TYR A 465 27.04 -25.62 -3.33
CA TYR A 465 28.12 -26.19 -2.50
C TYR A 465 28.96 -25.12 -1.78
N GLN A 466 29.11 -23.94 -2.39
CA GLN A 466 29.83 -22.81 -1.76
C GLN A 466 29.10 -22.31 -0.52
N GLU A 467 27.77 -22.24 -0.55
CA GLU A 467 26.95 -21.82 0.59
C GLU A 467 26.78 -22.89 1.65
N LEU A 468 26.72 -24.15 1.22
CA LEU A 468 26.70 -25.30 2.13
C LEU A 468 28.01 -25.37 2.94
N ARG A 469 29.16 -25.10 2.30
CA ARG A 469 30.48 -25.02 2.94
C ARG A 469 30.75 -23.67 3.62
N ASN A 470 29.76 -23.16 4.35
CA ASN A 470 29.93 -21.96 5.15
C ASN A 470 30.90 -22.20 6.34
N PRO A 471 31.41 -21.13 6.99
CA PRO A 471 32.39 -21.24 8.07
C PRO A 471 31.93 -22.13 9.24
N ILE A 472 30.62 -22.19 9.52
CA ILE A 472 30.07 -22.99 10.62
C ILE A 472 30.18 -24.50 10.28
N PHE A 473 29.88 -24.86 9.04
CA PHE A 473 30.01 -26.23 8.54
C PHE A 473 31.48 -26.68 8.54
N GLU A 474 32.38 -25.88 7.96
CA GLU A 474 33.79 -26.22 7.87
C GLU A 474 34.45 -26.31 9.26
N GLU A 475 34.13 -25.38 10.17
CA GLU A 475 34.61 -25.43 11.56
C GLU A 475 34.14 -26.72 12.26
N LEU A 476 32.88 -27.13 12.06
CA LEU A 476 32.34 -28.35 12.64
C LEU A 476 32.99 -29.60 12.06
N LYS A 477 33.12 -29.66 10.73
CA LYS A 477 33.75 -30.77 10.00
C LYS A 477 35.21 -30.96 10.43
N GLN A 478 36.00 -29.89 10.43
CA GLN A 478 37.40 -29.92 10.89
C GLN A 478 37.51 -30.37 12.35
N LYS A 479 36.61 -29.90 13.23
CA LYS A 479 36.58 -30.34 14.64
C LYS A 479 36.29 -31.83 14.79
N ILE A 480 35.38 -32.38 13.98
CA ILE A 480 35.06 -33.82 13.99
C ILE A 480 36.26 -34.62 13.46
N GLU A 481 36.83 -34.23 12.32
CA GLU A 481 37.98 -34.89 11.70
C GLU A 481 39.22 -34.89 12.59
N LEU A 482 39.53 -33.76 13.25
CA LEU A 482 40.63 -33.67 14.20
C LEU A 482 40.43 -34.62 15.39
N LYS A 483 39.20 -34.73 15.90
CA LYS A 483 38.87 -35.65 17.01
C LYS A 483 38.98 -37.11 16.62
N LEU A 484 38.58 -37.47 15.40
CA LEU A 484 38.79 -38.81 14.84
C LEU A 484 40.28 -39.15 14.71
N LYS A 485 41.09 -38.24 14.14
CA LYS A 485 42.55 -38.41 14.02
C LYS A 485 43.24 -38.62 15.36
N ILE A 486 42.85 -37.87 16.40
CA ILE A 486 43.41 -38.03 17.75
C ILE A 486 43.02 -39.40 18.34
N GLN A 487 41.76 -39.82 18.19
CA GLN A 487 41.29 -41.11 18.69
C GLN A 487 41.98 -42.29 17.99
N ASP A 488 42.24 -42.20 16.68
CA ASP A 488 42.98 -43.21 15.93
C ASP A 488 44.43 -43.36 16.42
N LYS A 489 45.13 -42.24 16.66
CA LYS A 489 46.47 -42.27 17.27
C LYS A 489 46.47 -42.88 18.68
N THR A 490 45.44 -42.58 19.47
CA THR A 490 45.33 -43.10 20.85
C THR A 490 45.02 -44.60 20.86
N LEU A 491 44.22 -45.09 19.91
CA LEU A 491 43.94 -46.53 19.72
C LEU A 491 45.18 -47.29 19.24
N LEU A 492 45.94 -46.72 18.30
CA LEU A 492 47.22 -47.28 17.84
C LEU A 492 48.23 -47.38 19.00
N GLN A 493 48.40 -46.33 19.79
CA GLN A 493 49.30 -46.35 20.96
C GLN A 493 48.90 -47.40 22.01
N LYS A 494 47.60 -47.60 22.25
CA LYS A 494 47.13 -48.66 23.16
C LYS A 494 47.30 -50.06 22.58
N ALA A 495 47.13 -50.24 21.27
CA ALA A 495 47.39 -51.52 20.60
C ALA A 495 48.88 -51.89 20.66
N TYR A 496 49.77 -50.92 20.51
CA TYR A 496 51.23 -51.10 20.66
C TYR A 496 51.69 -51.39 22.10
N LEU A 497 50.89 -51.04 23.12
CA LEU A 497 51.17 -51.33 24.53
C LEU A 497 50.58 -52.66 25.01
N CYS A 498 49.78 -53.34 24.19
CA CYS A 498 49.17 -54.64 24.48
C CYS A 498 49.83 -55.81 23.73
N VAL A 499 50.88 -55.54 22.96
CA VAL A 499 51.85 -56.51 22.43
C VAL A 499 53.10 -56.41 23.29
#